data_AF-A0A965FMQ9-F1
#
_entry.id   AF-A0A965FMQ9-F1
#
_cell.length_a   1.000
_cell.length_b   1.000
_cell.length_c   1.000
_cell.angle_alpha   90.00
_cell.angle_beta   90.00
_cell.angle_gamma   90.00
#
_symmetry.space_group_name_H-M   'P 1'
#
loop_
_entity.id
_entity.type
_entity.pdbx_description
1 polymer ?
#
loop_
_entity_poly.entity_id
_entity_poly.type
_entity_poly.pdbx_seq_one_letter_code
_entity_poly.pdbx_strand_id
1 'polypeptide(L)'
;PVYTNSADPSDHSISGYQTLPARLESARIADARGAPGSVMIAAGAISINGAVLGDLAIPQPPSAVLQASDVAAWMNAVSAKSGVTVTASNRIEIAASRIQLANSGVSINGVDITPPGGQTSFAGVDGLADAINTRQAATGVTASVAADGSLALYAASGADISLTHIASRNDVFEVGLGTYHGSLSLRSASEVRVGMGVGGTVADLSRLGLRTGAYVDGVAPEDLLVYATGAGGASIAATYQANAFDPVEAARGQKLEIRFTSATDYRITDVATNTEIASRSYDPANGIDIGGRNIKLSGAPSAGDRFTIDGNQDGVGNNDNIVRIVDLQKTRVTADGKTIGGAYNDLVGNISNVASQAKVAQQALEAVNQQAEQSRDKVSGVNLDEEAADLVRFQQAYQAAAKTMQIASQLFDYVAQIR
;
A
#
# COMPACT_ATOMS: atom_id res chain seq x y z
N PRO A 1 -27.35 12.04 -10.59
CA PRO A 1 -26.52 12.90 -11.47
C PRO A 1 -26.20 12.14 -12.77
N VAL A 2 -26.67 12.67 -13.90
CA VAL A 2 -26.38 12.14 -15.24
C VAL A 2 -24.92 12.47 -15.54
N TYR A 3 -24.06 11.46 -15.64
CA TYR A 3 -22.67 11.65 -16.05
C TYR A 3 -22.65 11.84 -17.57
N THR A 4 -22.56 13.08 -18.02
CA THR A 4 -22.20 13.41 -19.40
C THR A 4 -20.68 13.26 -19.54
N ASN A 5 -20.23 12.32 -20.37
CA ASN A 5 -18.83 12.13 -20.69
C ASN A 5 -18.37 13.27 -21.62
N SER A 6 -18.13 14.45 -21.06
CA SER A 6 -17.64 15.65 -21.77
C SER A 6 -16.12 15.56 -21.90
N ALA A 7 -15.63 15.62 -23.14
CA ALA A 7 -14.21 15.55 -23.49
C ALA A 7 -13.49 16.92 -23.41
N ASP A 8 -14.18 17.97 -22.94
CA ASP A 8 -13.62 19.31 -22.78
C ASP A 8 -12.96 19.44 -21.40
N PRO A 9 -11.62 19.61 -21.31
CA PRO A 9 -10.90 19.72 -20.04
C PRO A 9 -11.24 21.00 -19.25
N SER A 10 -11.92 21.99 -19.85
CA SER A 10 -12.41 23.19 -19.14
C SER A 10 -13.74 22.98 -18.41
N ASP A 11 -14.45 21.90 -18.72
CA ASP A 11 -15.73 21.49 -18.11
C ASP A 11 -15.52 20.68 -16.82
N HIS A 12 -14.27 20.22 -16.58
CA HIS A 12 -13.84 19.56 -15.35
C HIS A 12 -13.32 20.60 -14.35
N SER A 13 -14.20 21.51 -13.96
CA SER A 13 -13.99 22.28 -12.72
C SER A 13 -13.98 21.27 -11.57
N ILE A 14 -12.81 21.07 -10.93
CA ILE A 14 -12.74 20.38 -9.64
C ILE A 14 -13.39 21.33 -8.63
N SER A 15 -14.72 21.27 -8.55
CA SER A 15 -15.54 22.02 -7.60
C SER A 15 -15.23 21.54 -6.19
N GLY A 16 -14.23 22.17 -5.57
CA GLY A 16 -13.91 22.07 -4.15
C GLY A 16 -13.25 20.75 -3.77
N TYR A 17 -12.11 20.83 -3.10
CA TYR A 17 -11.66 19.72 -2.26
C TYR A 17 -12.82 19.40 -1.30
N GLN A 18 -13.45 18.24 -1.43
CA GLN A 18 -14.33 17.74 -0.38
C GLN A 18 -13.45 17.60 0.87
N THR A 19 -13.60 18.51 1.81
CA THR A 19 -12.93 18.43 3.11
C THR A 19 -13.49 17.20 3.79
N LEU A 20 -12.71 16.11 3.76
CA LEU A 20 -13.03 14.94 4.55
C LEU A 20 -13.00 15.37 6.03
N PRO A 21 -13.99 14.94 6.83
CA PRO A 21 -14.02 15.29 8.25
C PRO A 21 -12.74 14.79 8.92
N ALA A 22 -12.13 15.64 9.74
CA ALA A 22 -10.97 15.25 10.53
C ALA A 22 -11.35 14.12 11.49
N ARG A 23 -10.50 13.10 11.55
CA ARG A 23 -10.69 11.91 12.37
C ARG A 23 -9.40 11.57 13.10
N LEU A 24 -9.50 11.39 14.41
CA LEU A 24 -8.43 10.89 15.27
C LEU A 24 -8.91 9.63 15.96
N GLU A 25 -8.15 8.54 15.85
CA GLU A 25 -8.43 7.28 16.54
C GLU A 25 -7.38 7.05 17.62
N SER A 26 -7.83 6.67 18.82
CA SER A 26 -6.93 6.25 19.89
C SER A 26 -6.64 4.75 19.79
N ALA A 27 -5.54 4.32 20.40
CA ALA A 27 -5.41 2.95 20.85
C ALA A 27 -6.42 2.68 22.00
N ARG A 28 -6.41 1.45 22.52
CA ARG A 28 -7.15 1.15 23.75
C ARG A 28 -6.68 2.05 24.89
N ILE A 29 -7.62 2.53 25.69
CA ILE A 29 -7.29 3.31 26.89
C ILE A 29 -6.50 2.43 27.87
N ALA A 30 -5.70 3.06 28.72
CA ALA A 30 -4.96 2.33 29.76
C ALA A 30 -5.90 1.84 30.87
N ASP A 31 -5.55 0.73 31.50
CA ASP A 31 -6.25 0.27 32.71
C ASP A 31 -6.11 1.33 33.81
N ALA A 32 -7.23 1.93 34.21
CA ALA A 32 -7.28 2.97 35.23
C ALA A 32 -8.28 2.56 36.30
N ARG A 33 -7.73 2.02 37.41
CA ARG A 33 -8.46 1.58 38.60
C ARG A 33 -8.06 2.43 39.79
N GLY A 34 -9.02 2.75 40.65
CA GLY A 34 -8.75 3.53 41.85
C GLY A 34 -9.98 3.62 42.76
N ALA A 35 -9.82 4.35 43.87
CA ALA A 35 -10.97 4.70 44.69
C ALA A 35 -11.94 5.58 43.86
N PRO A 36 -13.26 5.35 43.95
CA PRO A 36 -14.24 6.18 43.28
C PRO A 36 -14.05 7.67 43.57
N GLY A 37 -14.01 8.50 42.53
CA GLY A 37 -13.76 9.95 42.64
C GLY A 37 -12.29 10.37 42.67
N SER A 38 -11.34 9.43 42.67
CA SER A 38 -9.92 9.77 42.49
C SER A 38 -9.69 10.40 41.12
N VAL A 39 -9.11 11.60 41.10
CA VAL A 39 -8.76 12.33 39.87
C VAL A 39 -7.57 11.64 39.19
N MET A 40 -7.76 11.22 37.94
CA MET A 40 -6.75 10.58 37.10
C MET A 40 -6.07 11.59 36.17
N ILE A 41 -6.85 12.54 35.65
CA ILE A 41 -6.36 13.65 34.84
C ILE A 41 -6.98 14.92 35.41
N ALA A 42 -6.14 15.84 35.86
CA ALA A 42 -6.58 17.09 36.47
C ALA A 42 -7.22 18.03 35.44
N ALA A 43 -8.16 18.86 35.89
CA ALA A 43 -8.72 19.94 35.11
C ALA A 43 -7.61 20.85 34.56
N GLY A 44 -7.72 21.26 33.31
CA GLY A 44 -6.66 22.04 32.67
C GLY A 44 -5.57 21.22 31.99
N ALA A 45 -5.40 19.94 32.33
CA ALA A 45 -4.32 19.12 31.78
C ALA A 45 -4.48 18.84 30.29
N ILE A 46 -5.72 18.70 29.80
CA ILE A 46 -6.01 18.39 28.39
C ILE A 46 -7.02 19.40 27.83
N SER A 47 -6.82 19.76 26.56
CA SER A 47 -7.75 20.58 25.77
C SER A 47 -8.03 19.95 24.41
N ILE A 48 -9.23 20.21 23.88
CA ILE A 48 -9.64 19.79 22.53
C ILE A 48 -9.98 21.04 21.73
N ASN A 49 -9.26 21.29 20.64
CA ASN A 49 -9.38 22.51 19.83
C ASN A 49 -9.35 23.79 20.70
N GLY A 50 -8.49 23.80 21.73
CA GLY A 50 -8.36 24.91 22.68
C GLY A 50 -9.41 24.95 23.80
N ALA A 51 -10.45 24.10 23.76
CA ALA A 51 -11.42 23.98 24.85
C ALA A 51 -10.87 23.08 25.96
N VAL A 52 -10.66 23.66 27.14
CA VAL A 52 -10.08 22.98 28.31
C VAL A 52 -11.07 22.02 28.96
N LEU A 53 -10.62 20.80 29.27
CA LEU A 53 -11.40 19.77 29.97
C LEU A 53 -11.30 19.93 31.49
N GLY A 54 -12.36 19.48 32.18
CA GLY A 54 -12.40 19.38 33.65
C GLY A 54 -11.69 18.13 34.17
N ASP A 55 -11.85 17.82 35.45
CA ASP A 55 -11.27 16.60 36.04
C ASP A 55 -11.83 15.34 35.38
N LEU A 56 -10.95 14.41 35.02
CA LEU A 56 -11.32 13.03 34.73
C LEU A 56 -11.08 12.23 36.00
N ALA A 57 -12.16 11.82 36.66
CA ALA A 57 -12.11 11.00 37.87
C ALA A 57 -12.59 9.58 37.61
N ILE A 58 -12.15 8.63 38.44
CA ILE A 58 -12.70 7.27 38.44
C ILE A 58 -14.21 7.34 38.72
N PRO A 59 -15.06 6.72 37.88
CA PRO A 59 -16.50 6.76 38.05
C PRO A 59 -16.95 6.18 39.40
N GLN A 60 -18.12 6.63 39.86
CA GLN A 60 -18.77 6.08 41.04
C GLN A 60 -19.35 4.68 40.73
N PRO A 61 -19.52 3.79 41.73
CA PRO A 61 -20.05 2.44 41.54
C PRO A 61 -21.34 2.42 40.69
N PRO A 62 -21.58 1.36 39.88
CA PRO A 62 -21.08 -0.01 40.07
C PRO A 62 -19.73 -0.33 39.40
N SER A 63 -19.19 0.53 38.53
CA SER A 63 -17.86 0.33 37.94
C SER A 63 -16.83 1.21 38.65
N ALA A 64 -15.88 0.60 39.35
CA ALA A 64 -14.71 1.29 39.93
C ALA A 64 -13.53 1.38 38.93
N VAL A 65 -13.82 1.19 37.65
CA VAL A 65 -12.85 1.16 36.54
C VAL A 65 -13.31 2.16 35.49
N LEU A 66 -12.39 3.01 35.04
CA LEU A 66 -12.64 3.96 33.98
C LEU A 66 -12.82 3.23 32.64
N GLN A 67 -13.95 3.44 31.98
CA GLN A 67 -14.26 2.87 30.67
C GLN A 67 -14.04 3.91 29.55
N ALA A 68 -13.87 3.45 28.31
CA ALA A 68 -13.73 4.38 27.17
C ALA A 68 -14.99 5.22 26.97
N SER A 69 -16.17 4.70 27.34
CA SER A 69 -17.43 5.47 27.38
C SER A 69 -17.37 6.67 28.31
N ASP A 70 -16.76 6.51 29.49
CA ASP A 70 -16.65 7.58 30.50
C ASP A 70 -15.71 8.67 30.00
N VAL A 71 -14.61 8.27 29.37
CA VAL A 71 -13.67 9.19 28.73
C VAL A 71 -14.32 9.94 27.57
N ALA A 72 -15.08 9.24 26.71
CA ALA A 72 -15.81 9.90 25.62
C ALA A 72 -16.85 10.90 26.15
N ALA A 73 -17.59 10.56 27.22
CA ALA A 73 -18.52 11.48 27.87
C ALA A 73 -17.79 12.71 28.42
N TRP A 74 -16.66 12.52 29.10
CA TRP A 74 -15.82 13.59 29.63
C TRP A 74 -15.30 14.51 28.50
N MET A 75 -14.80 13.96 27.40
CA MET A 75 -14.32 14.74 26.26
C MET A 75 -15.47 15.48 25.54
N ASN A 76 -16.65 14.87 25.46
CA ASN A 76 -17.84 15.49 24.87
C ASN A 76 -18.41 16.64 25.71
N ALA A 77 -18.02 16.78 26.99
CA ALA A 77 -18.44 17.90 27.83
C ALA A 77 -18.05 19.27 27.25
N VAL A 78 -17.05 19.32 26.37
CA VAL A 78 -16.61 20.54 25.67
C VAL A 78 -16.94 20.54 24.17
N SER A 79 -17.68 19.55 23.66
CA SER A 79 -18.01 19.39 22.22
C SER A 79 -18.61 20.64 21.59
N ALA A 80 -19.48 21.36 22.30
CA ALA A 80 -20.07 22.61 21.82
C ALA A 80 -19.05 23.74 21.60
N LYS A 81 -17.93 23.73 22.35
CA LYS A 81 -16.85 24.71 22.23
C LYS A 81 -15.75 24.24 21.28
N SER A 82 -15.47 22.94 21.24
CA SER A 82 -14.39 22.36 20.44
C SER A 82 -14.81 22.02 19.01
N GLY A 83 -16.10 21.82 18.75
CA GLY A 83 -16.62 21.28 17.49
C GLY A 83 -16.25 19.81 17.26
N VAL A 84 -15.74 19.11 18.28
CA VAL A 84 -15.31 17.71 18.20
C VAL A 84 -16.32 16.81 18.90
N THR A 85 -16.77 15.78 18.19
CA THR A 85 -17.59 14.69 18.73
C THR A 85 -16.71 13.48 19.00
N VAL A 86 -16.81 12.91 20.19
CA VAL A 86 -16.05 11.72 20.60
C VAL A 86 -16.98 10.53 20.76
N THR A 87 -16.65 9.40 20.16
CA THR A 87 -17.39 8.15 20.34
C THR A 87 -16.44 7.06 20.85
N ALA A 88 -16.88 6.28 21.82
CA ALA A 88 -16.13 5.13 22.31
C ALA A 88 -16.59 3.86 21.58
N SER A 89 -15.68 2.91 21.41
CA SER A 89 -16.01 1.57 20.92
C SER A 89 -14.96 0.58 21.39
N ASN A 90 -15.28 -0.71 21.43
CA ASN A 90 -14.29 -1.74 21.70
C ASN A 90 -14.39 -2.81 20.64
N ARG A 91 -13.27 -3.12 19.97
CA ARG A 91 -13.20 -4.16 18.96
C ARG A 91 -12.05 -5.11 19.25
N ILE A 92 -12.33 -6.40 19.16
CA ILE A 92 -11.34 -7.48 19.16
C ILE A 92 -11.56 -8.27 17.89
N GLU A 93 -10.47 -8.58 17.19
CA GLU A 93 -10.51 -9.41 15.98
C GLU A 93 -9.63 -10.64 16.21
N ILE A 94 -10.21 -11.81 16.00
CA ILE A 94 -9.63 -13.10 16.32
C ILE A 94 -9.61 -13.91 15.03
N ALA A 95 -8.42 -14.22 14.52
CA ALA A 95 -8.26 -15.03 13.32
C ALA A 95 -8.89 -16.43 13.51
N ALA A 96 -9.51 -16.97 12.47
CA ALA A 96 -10.17 -18.28 12.50
C ALA A 96 -9.27 -19.41 13.01
N SER A 97 -7.97 -19.36 12.66
CA SER A 97 -6.96 -20.33 13.08
C SER A 97 -6.70 -20.34 14.59
N ARG A 98 -7.10 -19.30 15.32
CA ARG A 98 -6.95 -19.16 16.78
C ARG A 98 -8.25 -19.44 17.52
N ILE A 99 -9.24 -20.04 16.85
CA ILE A 99 -10.54 -20.36 17.41
C ILE A 99 -10.68 -21.88 17.51
N GLN A 100 -10.79 -22.38 18.74
CA GLN A 100 -11.06 -23.76 19.05
C GLN A 100 -12.56 -23.95 19.26
N LEU A 101 -13.18 -24.81 18.44
CA LEU A 101 -14.63 -25.03 18.48
C LEU A 101 -15.03 -26.29 19.24
N ALA A 102 -14.09 -27.23 19.46
CA ALA A 102 -14.36 -28.53 20.05
C ALA A 102 -14.22 -28.51 21.58
N ASN A 103 -15.24 -29.02 22.28
CA ASN A 103 -15.28 -29.04 23.75
C ASN A 103 -14.98 -27.67 24.40
N SER A 104 -15.33 -26.57 23.73
CA SER A 104 -14.91 -25.23 24.12
C SER A 104 -16.07 -24.36 24.62
N GLY A 105 -15.73 -23.33 25.42
CA GLY A 105 -16.62 -22.25 25.84
C GLY A 105 -15.81 -21.01 26.25
N VAL A 106 -16.47 -19.87 26.36
CA VAL A 106 -15.83 -18.62 26.81
C VAL A 106 -16.82 -17.82 27.64
N SER A 107 -16.36 -17.24 28.74
CA SER A 107 -17.15 -16.29 29.51
C SER A 107 -16.83 -14.88 29.02
N ILE A 108 -17.84 -14.16 28.56
CA ILE A 108 -17.70 -12.78 28.07
C ILE A 108 -18.42 -11.87 29.05
N ASN A 109 -17.68 -10.93 29.66
CA ASN A 109 -18.21 -10.02 30.67
C ASN A 109 -18.95 -10.76 31.82
N GLY A 110 -18.44 -11.95 32.19
CA GLY A 110 -19.02 -12.81 33.24
C GLY A 110 -20.22 -13.65 32.80
N VAL A 111 -20.59 -13.62 31.51
CA VAL A 111 -21.66 -14.46 30.95
C VAL A 111 -21.06 -15.60 30.15
N ASP A 112 -21.37 -16.82 30.56
CA ASP A 112 -20.89 -18.02 29.88
C ASP A 112 -21.55 -18.21 28.51
N ILE A 113 -20.71 -18.30 27.48
CA ILE A 113 -21.07 -18.64 26.11
C ILE A 113 -20.66 -20.08 25.86
N THR A 114 -21.66 -20.93 25.64
CA THR A 114 -21.50 -22.36 25.38
C THR A 114 -22.26 -22.75 24.10
N PRO A 115 -21.86 -23.85 23.43
CA PRO A 115 -22.58 -24.35 22.28
C PRO A 115 -24.06 -24.59 22.58
N PRO A 116 -24.97 -24.24 21.64
CA PRO A 116 -26.40 -24.34 21.85
C PRO A 116 -26.87 -25.79 21.99
N GLY A 117 -28.03 -25.99 22.62
CA GLY A 117 -28.68 -27.30 22.68
C GLY A 117 -27.93 -28.37 23.50
N GLY A 118 -27.06 -27.98 24.42
CA GLY A 118 -26.29 -28.91 25.26
C GLY A 118 -25.14 -29.60 24.52
N GLN A 119 -24.76 -29.09 23.34
CA GLN A 119 -23.66 -29.64 22.55
C GLN A 119 -22.30 -29.38 23.22
N THR A 120 -21.33 -30.24 22.91
CA THR A 120 -19.95 -30.08 23.37
C THR A 120 -19.13 -29.15 22.47
N SER A 121 -19.54 -28.93 21.22
CA SER A 121 -18.77 -28.15 20.23
C SER A 121 -19.63 -27.14 19.47
N PHE A 122 -19.05 -26.01 19.08
CA PHE A 122 -19.69 -25.06 18.17
C PHE A 122 -19.67 -25.61 16.73
N ALA A 123 -20.75 -25.36 15.97
CA ALA A 123 -20.88 -25.83 14.58
C ALA A 123 -19.90 -25.18 13.59
N GLY A 124 -19.31 -24.04 13.97
CA GLY A 124 -18.44 -23.20 13.15
C GLY A 124 -18.19 -21.87 13.85
N VAL A 125 -17.37 -21.00 13.25
CA VAL A 125 -17.16 -19.63 13.75
C VAL A 125 -18.47 -18.82 13.69
N ASP A 126 -19.31 -19.05 12.69
CA ASP A 126 -20.65 -18.46 12.60
C ASP A 126 -21.54 -18.90 13.77
N GLY A 127 -21.54 -20.20 14.09
CA GLY A 127 -22.31 -20.73 15.22
C GLY A 127 -21.83 -20.19 16.58
N LEU A 128 -20.55 -19.88 16.71
CA LEU A 128 -20.01 -19.17 17.86
C LEU A 128 -20.48 -17.70 17.89
N ALA A 129 -20.45 -17.00 16.74
CA ALA A 129 -20.94 -15.63 16.64
C ALA A 129 -22.43 -15.52 17.01
N ASP A 130 -23.26 -16.46 16.53
CA ASP A 130 -24.68 -16.55 16.86
C ASP A 130 -24.91 -16.80 18.36
N ALA A 131 -24.12 -17.67 18.98
CA ALA A 131 -24.19 -17.94 20.41
C ALA A 131 -23.86 -16.68 21.25
N ILE A 132 -22.87 -15.90 20.82
CA ILE A 132 -22.52 -14.62 21.45
C ILE A 132 -23.65 -13.60 21.27
N ASN A 133 -24.15 -13.44 20.03
CA ASN A 133 -25.22 -12.48 19.71
C ASN A 133 -26.52 -12.79 20.44
N THR A 134 -26.83 -14.07 20.68
CA THR A 134 -27.98 -14.49 21.49
C THR A 134 -27.90 -13.99 22.94
N ARG A 135 -26.67 -13.77 23.45
CA ARG A 135 -26.41 -13.24 24.80
C ARG A 135 -26.03 -11.75 24.81
N GLN A 136 -26.15 -11.04 23.69
CA GLN A 136 -25.73 -9.63 23.54
C GLN A 136 -26.32 -8.71 24.62
N ALA A 137 -27.59 -8.88 24.99
CA ALA A 137 -28.23 -8.03 26.00
C ALA A 137 -27.59 -8.14 27.39
N ALA A 138 -26.99 -9.30 27.70
CA ALA A 138 -26.31 -9.55 28.96
C ALA A 138 -24.80 -9.23 28.89
N THR A 139 -24.17 -9.46 27.75
CA THR A 139 -22.73 -9.22 27.57
C THR A 139 -22.40 -7.78 27.16
N GLY A 140 -23.31 -7.10 26.47
CA GLY A 140 -23.04 -5.83 25.79
C GLY A 140 -22.18 -5.96 24.52
N VAL A 141 -21.93 -7.20 24.05
CA VAL A 141 -21.02 -7.51 22.95
C VAL A 141 -21.76 -8.16 21.80
N THR A 142 -21.57 -7.62 20.60
CA THR A 142 -21.96 -8.23 19.32
C THR A 142 -20.79 -8.96 18.70
N ALA A 143 -21.05 -10.05 18.00
CA ALA A 143 -20.07 -10.80 17.23
C ALA A 143 -20.44 -10.81 15.74
N SER A 144 -19.44 -10.71 14.88
CA SER A 144 -19.59 -10.84 13.42
C SER A 144 -18.43 -11.61 12.84
N VAL A 145 -18.68 -12.41 11.81
CA VAL A 145 -17.63 -13.13 11.08
C VAL A 145 -17.27 -12.33 9.82
N ALA A 146 -15.98 -12.05 9.64
CA ALA A 146 -15.48 -11.37 8.45
C ALA A 146 -15.33 -12.36 7.28
N ALA A 147 -15.13 -11.84 6.07
CA ALA A 147 -15.01 -12.66 4.85
C ALA A 147 -13.83 -13.64 4.88
N ASP A 148 -12.80 -13.37 5.68
CA ASP A 148 -11.63 -14.24 5.90
C ASP A 148 -11.87 -15.30 7.00
N GLY A 149 -13.09 -15.37 7.54
CA GLY A 149 -13.47 -16.28 8.63
C GLY A 149 -13.07 -15.81 10.02
N SER A 150 -12.42 -14.64 10.17
CA SER A 150 -12.09 -14.09 11.48
C SER A 150 -13.34 -13.67 12.24
N LEU A 151 -13.32 -13.82 13.56
CA LEU A 151 -14.39 -13.39 14.45
C LEU A 151 -14.05 -12.00 15.00
N ALA A 152 -14.93 -11.03 14.75
CA ALA A 152 -14.87 -9.73 15.37
C ALA A 152 -15.88 -9.63 16.51
N LEU A 153 -15.39 -9.35 17.72
CA LEU A 153 -16.21 -8.96 18.87
C LEU A 153 -16.25 -7.44 18.95
N TYR A 154 -17.43 -6.88 19.13
CA TYR A 154 -17.65 -5.44 19.11
C TYR A 154 -18.60 -5.00 20.23
N ALA A 155 -18.18 -4.02 21.03
CA ALA A 155 -19.01 -3.33 22.00
C ALA A 155 -19.16 -1.86 21.58
N ALA A 156 -20.33 -1.52 21.03
CA ALA A 156 -20.62 -0.18 20.51
C ALA A 156 -20.63 0.91 21.60
N SER A 157 -20.84 0.54 22.86
CA SER A 157 -20.77 1.45 23.99
C SER A 157 -19.33 1.88 24.31
N GLY A 158 -18.32 1.13 23.86
CA GLY A 158 -16.94 1.28 24.31
C GLY A 158 -16.65 0.66 25.68
N ALA A 159 -17.59 -0.13 26.21
CA ALA A 159 -17.34 -0.94 27.40
C ALA A 159 -16.22 -1.97 27.13
N ASP A 160 -15.53 -2.34 28.21
CA ASP A 160 -14.51 -3.37 28.17
C ASP A 160 -15.11 -4.73 27.79
N ILE A 161 -14.30 -5.52 27.10
CA ILE A 161 -14.63 -6.90 26.75
C ILE A 161 -13.70 -7.78 27.57
N SER A 162 -14.24 -8.39 28.62
CA SER A 162 -13.52 -9.30 29.49
C SER A 162 -13.76 -10.74 29.04
N LEU A 163 -12.70 -11.41 28.62
CA LEU A 163 -12.71 -12.82 28.23
C LEU A 163 -12.11 -13.65 29.35
N THR A 164 -12.89 -14.57 29.93
CA THR A 164 -12.43 -15.44 31.01
C THR A 164 -12.77 -16.91 30.74
N HIS A 165 -12.01 -17.78 31.42
CA HIS A 165 -12.14 -19.22 31.33
C HIS A 165 -13.46 -19.72 31.92
N ILE A 166 -14.00 -20.80 31.35
CA ILE A 166 -15.11 -21.58 31.93
C ILE A 166 -14.54 -22.91 32.43
N ALA A 167 -14.61 -23.14 33.74
CA ALA A 167 -13.91 -24.23 34.43
C ALA A 167 -14.12 -25.67 33.89
N SER A 168 -15.20 -25.93 33.15
CA SER A 168 -15.56 -27.26 32.62
C SER A 168 -15.31 -27.43 31.12
N ARG A 169 -14.70 -26.46 30.45
CA ARG A 169 -14.52 -26.45 28.98
C ARG A 169 -13.14 -25.95 28.59
N ASN A 170 -12.71 -26.27 27.37
CA ASN A 170 -11.54 -25.66 26.77
C ASN A 170 -11.82 -24.18 26.43
N ASP A 171 -10.78 -23.36 26.42
CA ASP A 171 -10.93 -21.97 25.97
C ASP A 171 -11.20 -21.93 24.46
N VAL A 172 -12.22 -21.17 24.05
CA VAL A 172 -12.55 -20.99 22.63
C VAL A 172 -11.46 -20.25 21.89
N PHE A 173 -10.77 -19.34 22.57
CA PHE A 173 -9.80 -18.47 21.92
C PHE A 173 -8.38 -18.83 22.37
N GLU A 174 -7.49 -19.03 21.40
CA GLU A 174 -6.04 -19.13 21.64
C GLU A 174 -5.38 -17.74 21.77
N VAL A 175 -6.19 -16.69 21.97
CA VAL A 175 -5.71 -15.37 22.38
C VAL A 175 -5.70 -15.29 23.89
N GLY A 176 -4.87 -14.41 24.45
CA GLY A 176 -4.79 -14.24 25.90
C GLY A 176 -6.15 -13.89 26.49
N LEU A 177 -6.63 -14.71 27.43
CA LEU A 177 -7.74 -14.32 28.30
C LEU A 177 -7.37 -13.04 29.06
N GLY A 178 -8.35 -12.18 29.29
CA GLY A 178 -8.12 -10.89 29.93
C GLY A 178 -9.17 -9.85 29.57
N THR A 179 -8.99 -8.66 30.13
CA THR A 179 -9.83 -7.50 29.86
C THR A 179 -9.23 -6.68 28.74
N TYR A 180 -10.01 -6.49 27.69
CA TYR A 180 -9.66 -5.68 26.54
C TYR A 180 -10.38 -4.34 26.69
N HIS A 181 -9.64 -3.24 26.80
CA HIS A 181 -10.24 -1.92 26.98
C HIS A 181 -10.76 -1.29 25.68
N GLY A 182 -11.73 -0.39 25.81
CA GLY A 182 -12.24 0.38 24.67
C GLY A 182 -11.25 1.42 24.12
N SER A 183 -11.53 1.91 22.91
CA SER A 183 -10.84 3.00 22.23
C SER A 183 -11.80 4.15 21.90
N LEU A 184 -11.26 5.27 21.44
CA LEU A 184 -11.95 6.52 21.18
C LEU A 184 -11.79 6.92 19.70
N SER A 185 -12.86 7.40 19.11
CA SER A 185 -12.88 8.03 17.79
C SER A 185 -13.36 9.47 17.94
N LEU A 186 -12.49 10.42 17.62
CA LEU A 186 -12.80 11.85 17.65
C LEU A 186 -13.03 12.31 16.22
N ARG A 187 -14.12 13.04 15.99
CA ARG A 187 -14.50 13.54 14.66
C ARG A 187 -14.85 15.02 14.71
N SER A 188 -14.45 15.74 13.68
CA SER A 188 -14.75 17.17 13.48
C SER A 188 -14.90 17.45 11.99
N ALA A 189 -15.62 18.52 11.64
CA ALA A 189 -15.77 18.94 10.24
C ALA A 189 -14.45 19.50 9.66
N SER A 190 -13.56 20.03 10.50
CA SER A 190 -12.32 20.69 10.06
C SER A 190 -11.07 20.03 10.61
N GLU A 191 -10.88 20.08 11.93
CA GLU A 191 -9.67 19.62 12.59
C GLU A 191 -9.96 19.07 13.99
N VAL A 192 -9.13 18.12 14.42
CA VAL A 192 -9.08 17.61 15.79
C VAL A 192 -7.67 17.84 16.34
N ARG A 193 -7.51 18.82 17.23
CA ARG A 193 -6.29 19.07 18.01
C ARG A 193 -6.52 18.66 19.46
N VAL A 194 -5.73 17.72 19.96
CA VAL A 194 -5.67 17.41 21.39
C VAL A 194 -4.39 18.00 21.94
N GLY A 195 -4.51 18.99 22.83
CA GLY A 195 -3.38 19.73 23.39
C GLY A 195 -3.19 19.43 24.88
N MET A 196 -1.94 19.44 25.33
CA MET A 196 -1.60 19.47 26.76
C MET A 196 -1.72 20.91 27.26
N GLY A 197 -2.57 21.13 28.25
CA GLY A 197 -2.71 22.42 28.91
C GLY A 197 -1.78 22.55 30.13
N VAL A 198 -2.13 23.43 31.06
CA VAL A 198 -1.30 23.69 32.25
C VAL A 198 -1.24 22.43 33.12
N GLY A 199 -0.02 21.92 33.33
CA GLY A 199 0.22 20.70 34.12
C GLY A 199 -0.12 19.38 33.40
N GLY A 200 -0.52 19.43 32.13
CA GLY A 200 -0.75 18.24 31.32
C GLY A 200 0.56 17.56 30.92
N THR A 201 0.55 16.23 30.92
CA THR A 201 1.71 15.41 30.58
C THR A 201 1.40 14.46 29.43
N VAL A 202 2.46 13.96 28.78
CA VAL A 202 2.35 12.89 27.77
C VAL A 202 1.74 11.61 28.37
N ALA A 203 1.94 11.37 29.67
CA ALA A 203 1.34 10.24 30.38
C ALA A 203 -0.19 10.36 30.48
N ASP A 204 -0.74 11.58 30.53
CA ASP A 204 -2.19 11.79 30.51
C ASP A 204 -2.76 11.42 29.14
N LEU A 205 -2.09 11.81 28.05
CA LEU A 205 -2.48 11.41 26.70
C LEU A 205 -2.34 9.90 26.46
N SER A 206 -1.29 9.27 27.01
CA SER A 206 -1.10 7.83 26.88
C SER A 206 -2.18 7.03 27.62
N ARG A 207 -2.69 7.53 28.75
CA ARG A 207 -3.86 6.95 29.44
C ARG A 207 -5.10 6.94 28.56
N LEU A 208 -5.27 7.95 27.69
CA LEU A 208 -6.35 8.02 26.71
C LEU A 208 -6.10 7.17 25.45
N GLY A 209 -5.00 6.42 25.40
CA GLY A 209 -4.59 5.66 24.22
C GLY A 209 -4.07 6.53 23.07
N LEU A 210 -3.76 7.82 23.34
CA LEU A 210 -3.22 8.73 22.34
C LEU A 210 -1.70 8.66 22.34
N ARG A 211 -1.12 8.40 21.16
CA ARG A 211 0.33 8.39 20.95
C ARG A 211 0.81 9.79 20.64
N THR A 212 1.87 10.21 21.31
CA THR A 212 2.54 11.48 21.03
C THR A 212 3.77 11.26 20.18
N GLY A 213 4.02 12.15 19.23
CA GLY A 213 5.22 12.15 18.41
C GLY A 213 5.84 13.54 18.37
N ALA A 214 7.16 13.60 18.21
CA ALA A 214 7.86 14.80 17.78
C ALA A 214 8.14 14.67 16.28
N TYR A 215 7.77 15.68 15.51
CA TYR A 215 7.96 15.72 14.07
C TYR A 215 8.95 16.82 13.75
N VAL A 216 10.00 16.48 13.00
CA VAL A 216 10.95 17.45 12.44
C VAL A 216 10.60 17.58 10.97
N ASP A 217 10.19 18.77 10.56
CA ASP A 217 10.00 19.09 9.14
C ASP A 217 11.33 19.61 8.56
N GLY A 218 11.61 19.23 7.32
CA GLY A 218 12.87 19.54 6.63
C GLY A 218 13.93 18.43 6.68
N VAL A 219 15.14 18.76 6.20
CA VAL A 219 16.26 17.82 6.09
C VAL A 219 17.06 17.85 7.39
N ALA A 220 17.29 16.68 8.00
CA ALA A 220 18.28 16.51 9.05
C ALA A 220 19.64 16.18 8.40
N PRO A 221 20.63 17.09 8.40
CA PRO A 221 21.91 16.89 7.73
C PRO A 221 22.86 15.95 8.50
N GLU A 222 22.47 15.53 9.70
CA GLU A 222 23.28 14.74 10.62
C GLU A 222 22.41 13.72 11.38
N ASP A 223 23.08 12.76 12.04
CA ASP A 223 22.42 11.78 12.89
C ASP A 223 21.82 12.45 14.13
N LEU A 224 20.54 12.23 14.38
CA LEU A 224 19.85 12.75 15.56
C LEU A 224 19.83 11.72 16.69
N LEU A 225 20.34 12.11 17.87
CA LEU A 225 20.20 11.35 19.11
C LEU A 225 18.92 11.76 19.83
N VAL A 226 18.05 10.80 20.15
CA VAL A 226 16.82 11.03 20.90
C VAL A 226 17.00 10.54 22.34
N TYR A 227 16.87 11.44 23.30
CA TYR A 227 16.85 11.14 24.72
C TYR A 227 15.44 11.35 25.27
N ALA A 228 14.86 10.31 25.87
CA ALA A 228 13.63 10.44 26.64
C ALA A 228 13.96 10.39 28.13
N THR A 229 13.45 11.37 28.88
CA THR A 229 13.62 11.47 30.33
C THR A 229 12.25 11.60 30.99
N GLY A 230 12.06 10.97 32.14
CA GLY A 230 10.79 11.04 32.89
C GLY A 230 10.58 9.82 33.78
N ALA A 231 9.49 9.83 34.55
CA ALA A 231 9.08 8.67 35.34
C ALA A 231 8.23 7.70 34.50
N GLY A 232 8.49 6.40 34.63
CA GLY A 232 7.76 5.33 33.93
C GLY A 232 8.58 4.62 32.84
N GLY A 233 7.97 3.64 32.18
CA GLY A 233 8.54 2.97 31.00
C GLY A 233 8.11 3.66 29.72
N ALA A 234 9.03 3.82 28.77
CA ALA A 234 8.75 4.39 27.45
C ALA A 234 9.18 3.41 26.35
N SER A 235 8.33 3.28 25.32
CA SER A 235 8.71 2.64 24.06
C SER A 235 8.80 3.74 23.01
N ILE A 236 9.95 3.86 22.37
CA ILE A 236 10.24 4.90 21.37
C ILE A 236 10.44 4.21 20.03
N ALA A 237 9.72 4.69 19.02
CA ALA A 237 9.95 4.32 17.64
C ALA A 237 10.22 5.59 16.83
N ALA A 238 11.15 5.50 15.88
CA ALA A 238 11.44 6.58 14.96
C ALA A 238 11.31 6.05 13.52
N THR A 239 10.73 6.86 12.67
CA THR A 239 10.67 6.63 11.23
C THR A 239 11.19 7.87 10.55
N TYR A 240 12.00 7.70 9.52
CA TYR A 240 12.47 8.79 8.67
C TYR A 240 12.21 8.43 7.22
N GLN A 241 12.04 9.45 6.39
CA GLN A 241 12.06 9.29 4.95
C GLN A 241 13.51 9.51 4.49
N ALA A 242 14.18 8.45 4.08
CA ALA A 242 15.48 8.55 3.44
C ALA A 242 15.30 9.24 2.09
N ASN A 243 15.64 10.52 2.01
CA ASN A 243 15.91 11.13 0.71
C ASN A 243 17.31 10.72 0.26
N ALA A 244 17.54 10.65 -1.04
CA ALA A 244 18.88 10.45 -1.60
C ALA A 244 19.75 11.65 -1.18
N PHE A 245 20.42 11.53 -0.04
CA PHE A 245 21.42 12.47 0.42
C PHE A 245 22.71 12.12 -0.30
N ASP A 246 23.04 12.90 -1.32
CA ASP A 246 24.37 12.86 -1.91
C ASP A 246 25.26 13.82 -1.11
N PRO A 247 26.16 13.30 -0.24
CA PRO A 247 27.02 14.14 0.58
C PRO A 247 27.97 15.00 -0.28
N VAL A 248 28.27 14.60 -1.52
CA VAL A 248 29.10 15.38 -2.45
C VAL A 248 28.31 16.57 -2.99
N GLU A 249 27.07 16.36 -3.45
CA GLU A 249 26.20 17.45 -3.90
C GLU A 249 25.85 18.41 -2.75
N ALA A 250 25.55 17.89 -1.56
CA ALA A 250 25.30 18.72 -0.38
C ALA A 250 26.52 19.59 -0.04
N ALA A 251 27.73 19.01 -0.10
CA ALA A 251 28.96 19.74 0.16
C ALA A 251 29.37 20.69 -0.98
N ARG A 252 28.88 20.49 -2.21
CA ARG A 252 28.99 21.44 -3.34
C ARG A 252 27.97 22.57 -3.25
N GLY A 253 26.81 22.35 -2.63
CA GLY A 253 25.83 23.38 -2.36
C GLY A 253 26.24 24.36 -1.25
N GLN A 254 27.14 23.94 -0.36
CA GLN A 254 27.68 24.79 0.70
C GLN A 254 28.75 25.73 0.17
N LYS A 255 28.49 27.03 0.29
CA LYS A 255 29.46 28.09 0.02
C LYS A 255 30.16 28.50 1.31
N LEU A 256 31.46 28.23 1.40
CA LEU A 256 32.27 28.52 2.59
C LEU A 256 33.26 29.65 2.31
N GLU A 257 33.41 30.59 3.24
CA GLU A 257 34.48 31.59 3.24
C GLU A 257 35.54 31.19 4.28
N ILE A 258 36.78 31.05 3.83
CA ILE A 258 37.96 31.02 4.68
C ILE A 258 38.49 32.45 4.75
N ARG A 259 38.53 33.03 5.95
CA ARG A 259 39.11 34.35 6.18
C ARG A 259 40.28 34.25 7.16
N PHE A 260 41.45 34.68 6.72
CA PHE A 260 42.62 34.79 7.58
C PHE A 260 42.49 36.00 8.51
N THR A 261 42.60 35.77 9.81
CA THR A 261 42.62 36.81 10.84
C THR A 261 44.05 37.22 11.21
N SER A 262 45.01 36.32 10.95
CA SER A 262 46.45 36.55 11.07
C SER A 262 47.19 35.74 9.98
N ALA A 263 48.52 35.76 9.96
CA ALA A 263 49.32 34.87 9.09
C ALA A 263 49.22 33.38 9.48
N THR A 264 48.74 33.09 10.69
CA THR A 264 48.70 31.75 11.28
C THR A 264 47.30 31.32 11.70
N ASP A 265 46.28 32.16 11.57
CA ASP A 265 44.92 31.88 12.06
C ASP A 265 43.87 32.25 11.03
N TYR A 266 42.85 31.40 10.91
CA TYR A 266 41.75 31.59 10.00
C TYR A 266 40.42 31.14 10.60
N ARG A 267 39.34 31.71 10.05
CA ARG A 267 37.96 31.37 10.35
C ARG A 267 37.28 30.80 9.12
N ILE A 268 36.42 29.82 9.31
CA ILE A 268 35.55 29.23 8.29
C ILE A 268 34.11 29.66 8.61
N THR A 269 33.45 30.29 7.64
CA THR A 269 32.06 30.76 7.77
C THR A 269 31.22 30.17 6.65
N ASP A 270 30.04 29.66 7.00
CA ASP A 270 28.99 29.35 6.02
C ASP A 270 28.41 30.67 5.48
N VAL A 271 28.53 30.91 4.18
CA VAL A 271 28.17 32.19 3.58
C VAL A 271 26.65 32.40 3.53
N ALA A 272 25.86 31.32 3.44
CA ALA A 272 24.41 31.42 3.33
C ALA A 272 23.75 31.77 4.67
N THR A 273 24.24 31.17 5.75
CA THR A 273 23.69 31.33 7.11
C THR A 273 24.45 32.35 7.95
N ASN A 274 25.62 32.79 7.49
CA ASN A 274 26.57 33.61 8.24
C ASN A 274 27.01 32.95 9.57
N THR A 275 26.97 31.62 9.62
CA THR A 275 27.35 30.84 10.81
C THR A 275 28.85 30.57 10.78
N GLU A 276 29.53 30.88 11.88
CA GLU A 276 30.93 30.46 12.06
C GLU A 276 30.98 28.96 12.32
N ILE A 277 31.59 28.21 11.39
CA ILE A 277 31.73 26.76 11.49
C ILE A 277 32.92 26.42 12.40
N ALA A 278 34.04 27.13 12.23
CA ALA A 278 35.25 26.89 13.03
C ALA A 278 36.24 28.06 12.93
N SER A 279 37.11 28.17 13.93
CA SER A 279 38.33 28.98 13.91
C SER A 279 39.53 28.07 14.23
N ARG A 280 40.60 28.16 13.43
CA ARG A 280 41.75 27.21 13.46
C ARG A 280 43.07 27.92 13.12
N SER A 281 44.18 27.29 13.49
CA SER A 281 45.53 27.72 13.08
C SER A 281 45.92 27.08 11.74
N TYR A 282 46.62 27.83 10.87
CA TYR A 282 47.11 27.39 9.58
C TYR A 282 48.51 26.79 9.68
N ASP A 283 48.63 25.53 9.27
CA ASP A 283 49.90 24.84 9.11
C ASP A 283 50.16 24.63 7.61
N PRO A 284 51.20 25.26 7.01
CA PRO A 284 51.52 25.10 5.60
C PRO A 284 51.80 23.66 5.15
N ALA A 285 52.29 22.78 6.04
CA ALA A 285 52.59 21.40 5.70
C ALA A 285 51.30 20.58 5.49
N ASN A 286 50.33 20.82 6.37
CA ASN A 286 49.06 20.09 6.41
C ASN A 286 47.95 20.78 5.61
N GLY A 287 48.03 22.08 5.36
CA GLY A 287 47.01 22.83 4.64
C GLY A 287 45.75 23.09 5.50
N ILE A 288 44.62 23.28 4.82
CA ILE A 288 43.32 23.53 5.44
C ILE A 288 42.37 22.38 5.10
N ASP A 289 41.99 21.60 6.10
CA ASP A 289 41.06 20.47 5.95
C ASP A 289 39.62 20.86 6.30
N ILE A 290 38.71 20.78 5.33
CA ILE A 290 37.29 21.11 5.52
C ILE A 290 36.42 20.14 4.72
N GLY A 291 35.55 19.40 5.41
CA GLY A 291 34.58 18.52 4.75
C GLY A 291 35.21 17.47 3.82
N GLY A 292 36.35 16.88 4.22
CA GLY A 292 37.09 15.89 3.43
C GLY A 292 37.94 16.46 2.28
N ARG A 293 38.04 17.79 2.15
CA ARG A 293 38.90 18.47 1.17
C ARG A 293 40.10 19.09 1.85
N ASN A 294 41.28 18.94 1.24
CA ASN A 294 42.52 19.57 1.69
C ASN A 294 42.89 20.72 0.75
N ILE A 295 43.00 21.93 1.31
CA ILE A 295 43.34 23.15 0.56
C ILE A 295 44.75 23.57 0.93
N LYS A 296 45.62 23.63 -0.08
CA LYS A 296 46.99 24.13 0.06
C LYS A 296 47.11 25.48 -0.62
N LEU A 297 47.65 26.45 0.12
CA LEU A 297 48.00 27.75 -0.42
C LEU A 297 49.39 27.67 -1.05
N SER A 298 49.55 28.31 -2.20
CA SER A 298 50.84 28.41 -2.89
C SER A 298 51.78 29.45 -2.27
N GLY A 299 51.29 30.25 -1.30
CA GLY A 299 52.05 31.27 -0.60
C GLY A 299 51.54 31.47 0.83
N ALA A 300 52.31 32.22 1.62
CA ALA A 300 51.94 32.56 3.00
C ALA A 300 50.74 33.52 3.01
N PRO A 301 49.68 33.22 3.76
CA PRO A 301 48.52 34.09 3.87
C PRO A 301 48.81 35.31 4.74
N SER A 302 48.06 36.39 4.52
CA SER A 302 48.07 37.61 5.31
C SER A 302 46.74 37.84 6.01
N ALA A 303 46.76 38.62 7.10
CA ALA A 303 45.54 39.03 7.79
C ALA A 303 44.63 39.80 6.82
N GLY A 304 43.39 39.33 6.67
CA GLY A 304 42.41 39.88 5.76
C GLY A 304 42.22 39.11 4.45
N ASP A 305 43.11 38.15 4.14
CA ASP A 305 42.95 37.29 2.96
C ASP A 305 41.66 36.47 3.06
N ARG A 306 40.98 36.30 1.93
CA ARG A 306 39.72 35.59 1.81
C ARG A 306 39.76 34.61 0.65
N PHE A 307 39.33 33.39 0.92
CA PHE A 307 39.20 32.34 -0.07
C PHE A 307 37.79 31.78 0.02
N THR A 308 37.14 31.58 -1.12
CA THR A 308 35.80 31.03 -1.18
C THR A 308 35.84 29.64 -1.78
N ILE A 309 35.08 28.73 -1.18
CA ILE A 309 34.82 27.39 -1.70
C ILE A 309 33.34 27.37 -2.07
N ASP A 310 33.02 27.20 -3.35
CA ASP A 310 31.66 27.32 -3.90
C ASP A 310 31.24 26.14 -4.79
N GLY A 311 31.83 24.96 -4.54
CA GLY A 311 31.37 23.71 -5.14
C GLY A 311 31.70 23.53 -6.62
N ASN A 312 32.47 24.44 -7.24
CA ASN A 312 32.94 24.32 -8.62
C ASN A 312 31.79 24.24 -9.65
N GLN A 313 30.69 24.96 -9.40
CA GLN A 313 29.51 24.98 -10.28
C GLN A 313 29.77 25.65 -11.64
N ASP A 314 30.76 26.54 -11.71
CA ASP A 314 31.18 27.28 -12.91
C ASP A 314 32.64 27.00 -13.33
N GLY A 315 33.30 26.04 -12.69
CA GLY A 315 34.72 25.77 -12.89
C GLY A 315 35.04 24.81 -14.04
N VAL A 316 36.26 24.94 -14.57
CA VAL A 316 36.82 24.06 -15.61
C VAL A 316 36.96 22.64 -15.06
N GLY A 317 36.40 21.66 -15.75
CA GLY A 317 36.44 20.24 -15.35
C GLY A 317 35.21 19.74 -14.59
N ASN A 318 34.15 20.55 -14.44
CA ASN A 318 32.86 20.08 -13.95
C ASN A 318 32.23 19.08 -14.96
N ASN A 319 31.90 17.86 -14.51
CA ASN A 319 31.31 16.80 -15.31
C ASN A 319 29.81 16.57 -15.05
N ASP A 320 29.12 17.47 -14.33
CA ASP A 320 27.71 17.34 -13.95
C ASP A 320 26.80 17.22 -15.17
N ASN A 321 27.13 17.91 -16.26
CA ASN A 321 26.40 17.76 -17.53
C ASN A 321 26.51 16.32 -18.08
N ILE A 322 27.67 15.68 -17.95
CA ILE A 322 27.83 14.28 -18.35
C ILE A 322 27.04 13.36 -17.40
N VAL A 323 27.05 13.63 -16.09
CA VAL A 323 26.25 12.87 -15.11
C VAL A 323 24.76 12.98 -15.42
N ARG A 324 24.25 14.19 -15.70
CA ARG A 324 22.85 14.42 -16.13
C ARG A 324 22.50 13.67 -17.40
N ILE A 325 23.41 13.62 -18.38
CA ILE A 325 23.23 12.82 -19.61
C ILE A 325 23.16 11.32 -19.26
N VAL A 326 24.01 10.82 -18.36
CA VAL A 326 23.96 9.43 -17.88
C VAL A 326 22.63 9.13 -17.18
N ASP A 327 22.12 10.06 -16.36
CA ASP A 327 20.86 9.88 -15.63
C ASP A 327 19.62 9.82 -16.54
N LEU A 328 19.70 10.34 -17.78
CA LEU A 328 18.64 10.14 -18.78
C LEU A 328 18.37 8.67 -19.07
N GLN A 329 19.35 7.78 -18.88
CA GLN A 329 19.15 6.33 -19.02
C GLN A 329 18.11 5.78 -18.03
N LYS A 330 18.07 6.34 -16.82
CA LYS A 330 17.18 5.92 -15.73
C LYS A 330 15.87 6.71 -15.70
N THR A 331 15.85 7.88 -16.33
CA THR A 331 14.72 8.80 -16.29
C THR A 331 13.63 8.38 -17.28
N ARG A 332 12.36 8.54 -16.88
CA ARG A 332 11.19 8.24 -17.72
C ARG A 332 10.88 9.41 -18.66
N VAL A 333 11.61 9.49 -19.77
CA VAL A 333 11.57 10.62 -20.71
C VAL A 333 10.72 10.39 -21.96
N THR A 334 10.23 9.16 -22.20
CA THR A 334 9.40 8.88 -23.38
C THR A 334 7.95 9.34 -23.16
N ALA A 335 7.21 9.57 -24.26
CA ALA A 335 5.81 10.00 -24.21
C ALA A 335 4.91 9.05 -23.38
N ASP A 336 5.25 7.76 -23.35
CA ASP A 336 4.52 6.72 -22.61
C ASP A 336 5.01 6.53 -21.16
N GLY A 337 5.83 7.45 -20.64
CA GLY A 337 6.33 7.40 -19.27
C GLY A 337 7.33 6.27 -19.00
N LYS A 338 8.12 5.86 -20.01
CA LYS A 338 9.14 4.81 -19.90
C LYS A 338 10.54 5.39 -20.01
N THR A 339 11.52 4.61 -19.55
CA THR A 339 12.93 4.89 -19.84
C THR A 339 13.22 4.62 -21.31
N ILE A 340 14.29 5.20 -21.85
CA ILE A 340 14.72 4.97 -23.25
C ILE A 340 14.92 3.46 -23.50
N GLY A 341 15.58 2.77 -22.57
CA GLY A 341 15.76 1.31 -22.64
C GLY A 341 14.46 0.52 -22.53
N GLY A 342 13.53 0.95 -21.68
CA GLY A 342 12.21 0.33 -21.57
C GLY A 342 11.40 0.43 -22.87
N ALA A 343 11.34 1.63 -23.47
CA ALA A 343 10.64 1.84 -24.73
C ALA A 343 11.26 1.03 -25.89
N TYR A 344 12.60 0.94 -25.94
CA TYR A 344 13.28 0.09 -26.91
C TYR A 344 12.92 -1.40 -26.75
N ASN A 345 12.89 -1.90 -25.51
CA ASN A 345 12.51 -3.29 -25.23
C ASN A 345 11.07 -3.59 -25.65
N ASP A 346 10.14 -2.66 -25.41
CA ASP A 346 8.74 -2.82 -25.84
C ASP A 346 8.60 -2.84 -27.36
N LEU A 347 9.33 -1.96 -28.06
CA LEU A 347 9.34 -1.95 -29.52
C LEU A 347 9.81 -3.31 -30.06
N VAL A 348 10.92 -3.83 -29.55
CA VAL A 348 11.46 -5.15 -29.94
C VAL A 348 10.48 -6.27 -29.60
N GLY A 349 9.84 -6.22 -28.43
CA GLY A 349 8.82 -7.16 -28.01
C GLY A 349 7.60 -7.15 -28.93
N ASN A 350 7.11 -5.97 -29.31
CA ASN A 350 5.99 -5.80 -30.23
C ASN A 350 6.31 -6.37 -31.62
N ILE A 351 7.49 -6.06 -32.17
CA ILE A 351 7.93 -6.61 -33.47
C ILE A 351 8.02 -8.13 -33.39
N SER A 352 8.51 -8.67 -32.29
CA SER A 352 8.62 -10.12 -32.07
C SER A 352 7.25 -10.80 -31.99
N ASN A 353 6.28 -10.17 -31.32
CA ASN A 353 4.90 -10.65 -31.27
C ASN A 353 4.23 -10.64 -32.66
N VAL A 354 4.38 -9.54 -33.42
CA VAL A 354 3.85 -9.43 -34.79
C VAL A 354 4.49 -10.48 -35.71
N ALA A 355 5.81 -10.67 -35.62
CA ALA A 355 6.51 -11.69 -36.41
C ALA A 355 6.04 -13.11 -36.08
N SER A 356 5.82 -13.41 -34.79
CA SER A 356 5.28 -14.71 -34.36
C SER A 356 3.87 -14.94 -34.90
N GLN A 357 2.99 -13.94 -34.80
CA GLN A 357 1.63 -14.01 -35.34
C GLN A 357 1.63 -14.20 -36.86
N ALA A 358 2.47 -13.46 -37.58
CA ALA A 358 2.61 -13.59 -39.03
C ALA A 358 3.09 -14.99 -39.42
N LYS A 359 4.01 -15.59 -38.66
CA LYS A 359 4.48 -16.96 -38.88
C LYS A 359 3.37 -18.00 -38.65
N VAL A 360 2.58 -17.86 -37.59
CA VAL A 360 1.42 -18.76 -37.34
C VAL A 360 0.37 -18.61 -38.44
N ALA A 361 0.07 -17.38 -38.86
CA ALA A 361 -0.86 -17.11 -39.95
C ALA A 361 -0.36 -17.69 -41.28
N GLN A 362 0.93 -17.56 -41.57
CA GLN A 362 1.55 -18.19 -42.74
C GLN A 362 1.37 -19.71 -42.71
N GLN A 363 1.68 -20.37 -41.59
CA GLN A 363 1.53 -21.82 -41.44
C GLN A 363 0.08 -22.27 -41.63
N ALA A 364 -0.88 -21.51 -41.10
CA ALA A 364 -2.30 -21.80 -41.28
C ALA A 364 -2.72 -21.64 -42.76
N LEU A 365 -2.29 -20.57 -43.43
CA LEU A 365 -2.58 -20.34 -44.84
C LEU A 365 -1.92 -21.37 -45.76
N GLU A 366 -0.73 -21.85 -45.40
CA GLU A 366 -0.05 -22.93 -46.10
C GLU A 366 -0.85 -24.25 -46.01
N ALA A 367 -1.37 -24.59 -44.83
CA ALA A 367 -2.26 -25.74 -44.66
C ALA A 367 -3.57 -25.60 -45.47
N VAL A 368 -4.18 -24.41 -45.48
CA VAL A 368 -5.38 -24.13 -46.30
C VAL A 368 -5.07 -24.24 -47.79
N ASN A 369 -3.92 -23.74 -48.24
CA ASN A 369 -3.48 -23.84 -49.62
C ASN A 369 -3.29 -25.30 -50.03
N GLN A 370 -2.58 -26.10 -49.22
CA GLN A 370 -2.41 -27.54 -49.45
C GLN A 370 -3.77 -28.28 -49.52
N GLN A 371 -4.71 -27.94 -48.65
CA GLN A 371 -6.06 -28.51 -48.68
C GLN A 371 -6.83 -28.12 -49.95
N ALA A 372 -6.70 -26.88 -50.40
CA ALA A 372 -7.33 -26.39 -51.61
C ALA A 372 -6.75 -27.06 -52.86
N GLU A 373 -5.42 -27.25 -52.92
CA GLU A 373 -4.75 -28.00 -53.99
C GLU A 373 -5.25 -29.45 -54.04
N GLN A 374 -5.29 -30.15 -52.90
CA GLN A 374 -5.82 -31.52 -52.84
C GLN A 374 -7.29 -31.61 -53.28
N SER A 375 -8.13 -30.65 -52.90
CA SER A 375 -9.53 -30.60 -53.32
C SER A 375 -9.67 -30.32 -54.82
N ARG A 376 -8.86 -29.42 -55.38
CA ARG A 376 -8.79 -29.16 -56.82
C ARG A 376 -8.39 -30.44 -57.57
N ASP A 377 -7.34 -31.11 -57.10
CA ASP A 377 -6.81 -32.31 -57.74
C ASP A 377 -7.78 -33.49 -57.65
N LYS A 378 -8.67 -33.54 -56.65
CA LYS A 378 -9.76 -34.54 -56.61
C LYS A 378 -10.84 -34.34 -57.67
N VAL A 379 -11.13 -33.09 -58.05
CA VAL A 379 -12.21 -32.77 -59.00
C VAL A 379 -11.69 -32.66 -60.43
N SER A 380 -10.54 -32.04 -60.60
CA SER A 380 -9.91 -31.80 -61.91
C SER A 380 -8.79 -32.78 -62.23
N GLY A 381 -8.43 -33.65 -61.29
CA GLY A 381 -7.44 -34.69 -61.52
C GLY A 381 -8.02 -35.80 -62.39
N VAL A 382 -7.25 -36.16 -63.40
CA VAL A 382 -7.45 -37.32 -64.27
C VAL A 382 -7.06 -38.56 -63.47
N ASN A 383 -8.04 -39.42 -63.15
CA ASN A 383 -7.74 -40.71 -62.57
C ASN A 383 -7.42 -41.70 -63.70
N LEU A 384 -6.13 -41.91 -63.94
CA LEU A 384 -5.64 -42.74 -65.04
C LEU A 384 -6.23 -44.16 -65.04
N ASP A 385 -6.61 -44.69 -63.88
CA ASP A 385 -7.24 -46.02 -63.79
C ASP A 385 -8.69 -46.01 -64.29
N GLU A 386 -9.44 -44.94 -64.01
CA GLU A 386 -10.83 -44.77 -64.45
C GLU A 386 -10.88 -44.46 -65.96
N GLU A 387 -9.99 -43.57 -66.44
CA GLU A 387 -9.86 -43.33 -67.88
C GLU A 387 -9.40 -44.57 -68.64
N ALA A 388 -8.51 -45.41 -68.08
CA ALA A 388 -8.15 -46.68 -68.69
C ALA A 388 -9.33 -47.66 -68.77
N ALA A 389 -10.16 -47.75 -67.72
CA ALA A 389 -11.36 -48.59 -67.72
C ALA A 389 -12.41 -48.12 -68.74
N ASP A 390 -12.65 -46.81 -68.83
CA ASP A 390 -13.55 -46.23 -69.82
C ASP A 390 -13.03 -46.42 -71.26
N LEU A 391 -11.71 -46.33 -71.46
CA LEU A 391 -11.09 -46.59 -72.75
C LEU A 391 -11.30 -48.04 -73.19
N VAL A 392 -11.15 -49.02 -72.27
CA VAL A 392 -11.48 -50.42 -72.53
C VAL A 392 -12.98 -50.59 -72.83
N ARG A 393 -13.86 -49.91 -72.10
CA ARG A 393 -15.32 -49.94 -72.35
C ARG A 393 -15.66 -49.40 -73.74
N PHE A 394 -15.09 -48.27 -74.15
CA PHE A 394 -15.30 -47.70 -75.49
C PHE A 394 -14.77 -48.60 -76.59
N GLN A 395 -13.63 -49.26 -76.38
CA GLN A 395 -13.11 -50.27 -77.32
C GLN A 395 -14.08 -51.44 -77.48
N GLN A 396 -14.64 -51.97 -76.37
CA GLN A 396 -15.64 -53.04 -76.42
C GLN A 396 -16.94 -52.59 -77.10
N ALA A 397 -17.45 -51.40 -76.79
CA ALA A 397 -18.63 -50.84 -77.41
C ALA A 397 -18.46 -50.63 -78.92
N TYR A 398 -17.28 -50.18 -79.36
CA TYR A 398 -16.95 -50.03 -80.78
C TYR A 398 -16.92 -51.39 -81.50
N GLN A 399 -16.29 -52.40 -80.89
CA GLN A 399 -16.30 -53.77 -81.42
C GLN A 399 -17.72 -54.34 -81.50
N ALA A 400 -18.56 -54.09 -80.49
CA ALA A 400 -19.96 -54.50 -80.49
C ALA A 400 -20.77 -53.79 -81.59
N ALA A 401 -20.63 -52.48 -81.75
CA ALA A 401 -21.30 -51.71 -82.81
C ALA A 401 -20.87 -52.16 -84.21
N ALA A 402 -19.57 -52.43 -84.42
CA ALA A 402 -19.08 -52.99 -85.67
C ALA A 402 -19.71 -54.37 -85.97
N LYS A 403 -19.90 -55.20 -84.93
CA LYS A 403 -20.57 -56.49 -85.06
C LYS A 403 -22.07 -56.34 -85.33
N THR A 404 -22.76 -55.37 -84.72
CA THR A 404 -24.15 -55.04 -85.04
C THR A 404 -24.29 -54.59 -86.49
N MET A 405 -23.38 -53.75 -87.00
CA MET A 405 -23.37 -53.34 -88.41
C MET A 405 -23.14 -54.54 -89.32
N GLN A 406 -22.21 -55.43 -88.98
CA GLN A 406 -21.96 -56.66 -89.73
C GLN A 406 -23.22 -57.55 -89.79
N ILE A 407 -23.93 -57.72 -88.67
CA ILE A 407 -25.19 -58.46 -88.63
C ILE A 407 -26.28 -57.75 -89.45
N ALA A 408 -26.38 -56.42 -89.37
CA ALA A 408 -27.34 -55.64 -90.15
C ALA A 408 -27.06 -55.76 -91.66
N SER A 409 -25.79 -55.72 -92.08
CA SER A 409 -25.39 -55.99 -93.46
C SER A 409 -25.74 -57.42 -93.89
N GLN A 410 -25.48 -58.41 -93.05
CA GLN A 410 -25.88 -59.79 -93.32
C GLN A 410 -27.40 -59.94 -93.46
N LEU A 411 -28.19 -59.32 -92.58
CA LEU A 411 -29.65 -59.33 -92.67
C LEU A 411 -30.15 -58.63 -93.94
N PHE A 412 -29.53 -57.52 -94.32
CA PHE A 412 -29.84 -56.82 -95.56
C PHE A 412 -29.56 -57.71 -96.78
N ASP A 413 -28.39 -58.36 -96.82
CA ASP A 413 -28.03 -59.31 -97.89
C ASP A 413 -29.00 -60.50 -97.93
N TYR A 414 -29.38 -61.05 -96.77
CA TYR A 414 -30.38 -62.14 -96.68
C TYR A 414 -31.75 -61.72 -97.23
N VAL A 415 -32.25 -60.52 -96.89
CA VAL A 415 -33.52 -60.00 -97.42
C VAL A 415 -33.42 -59.74 -98.93
N ALA A 416 -32.30 -59.21 -99.41
CA ALA A 416 -32.08 -58.97 -100.83
C ALA A 416 -31.97 -60.27 -101.66
N GLN A 417 -31.54 -61.38 -101.06
CA GLN A 417 -31.47 -62.71 -101.68
C GLN A 417 -32.82 -63.43 -101.79
N ILE A 418 -33.90 -62.91 -101.19
CA ILE A 418 -35.25 -63.46 -101.38
C ILE A 418 -35.85 -62.83 -102.65
N ARG A 419 -35.62 -63.46 -103.81
CA ARG A 419 -36.40 -63.27 -105.04
C ARG A 419 -36.54 -64.56 -105.83
#